data_AF-A0A1F5DL27-F1
#
_entry.id   AF-A0A1F5DL27-F1
#
_cell.length_a   1.000
_cell.length_b   1.000
_cell.length_c   1.000
_cell.angle_alpha   90.00
_cell.angle_beta   90.00
_cell.angle_gamma   90.00
#
_symmetry.space_group_name_H-M   'P 1'
#
loop_
_entity.id
_entity.type
_entity.pdbx_description
1 polymer ?
#
loop_
_entity_poly.entity_id
_entity_poly.type
_entity_poly.pdbx_seq_one_letter_code
_entity_poly.pdbx_strand_id
1 'polypeptide(L)'
;MSTVKNYMRKDISTISTEASAVEASKTMSTDKVGYIIALEKGRPVGIVTERDLVLKVMAEDKNPKETTISECMSTPLVTIDPDKSIEEAVETMKKHARAFTPWRGIRRGGELRWRRPSARIYKRL
;
A
#
# COMPACT_ATOMS: atom_id res chain seq x y z
N MET A 1 -26.94 -3.98 0.54
CA MET A 1 -25.77 -3.37 1.20
C MET A 1 -24.54 -3.84 0.43
N SER A 2 -23.68 -2.93 -0.01
CA SER A 2 -22.48 -3.28 -0.78
C SER A 2 -21.42 -3.91 0.13
N THR A 3 -20.88 -5.06 -0.26
CA THR A 3 -19.81 -5.75 0.47
C THR A 3 -18.44 -5.44 -0.11
N VAL A 4 -17.38 -5.68 0.67
CA VAL A 4 -15.99 -5.46 0.26
C VAL A 4 -15.64 -6.25 -1.01
N LYS A 5 -16.17 -7.47 -1.15
CA LYS A 5 -16.02 -8.36 -2.31
C LYS A 5 -16.31 -7.67 -3.64
N ASN A 6 -17.29 -6.74 -3.66
CA ASN A 6 -17.70 -6.04 -4.88
C ASN A 6 -16.68 -4.99 -5.34
N TYR A 7 -15.72 -4.63 -4.49
CA TYR A 7 -14.72 -3.57 -4.73
C TYR A 7 -13.27 -4.06 -4.65
N MET A 8 -13.05 -5.31 -4.25
CA MET A 8 -11.73 -5.93 -4.23
C MET A 8 -11.20 -6.15 -5.65
N ARG A 9 -9.92 -5.81 -5.86
CA ARG A 9 -9.19 -6.30 -7.04
C ARG A 9 -8.81 -7.77 -6.84
N LYS A 10 -8.99 -8.56 -7.89
CA LYS A 10 -8.64 -9.98 -7.90
C LYS A 10 -7.18 -10.22 -8.31
N ASP A 11 -6.68 -9.36 -9.21
CA ASP A 11 -5.29 -9.40 -9.65
C ASP A 11 -4.45 -8.53 -8.72
N ILE A 12 -3.67 -9.18 -7.86
CA ILE A 12 -2.82 -8.54 -6.87
C ILE A 12 -1.38 -8.99 -7.14
N SER A 13 -0.48 -8.03 -7.34
CA SER A 13 0.95 -8.30 -7.43
C SER A 13 1.49 -8.79 -6.09
N THR A 14 2.27 -9.86 -6.14
CA THR A 14 2.89 -10.48 -4.97
C THR A 14 4.40 -10.61 -5.13
N ILE A 15 5.12 -10.71 -4.02
CA ILE A 15 6.58 -10.94 -4.02
C ILE A 15 7.01 -11.74 -2.79
N SER A 16 8.12 -12.48 -2.89
CA SER A 16 8.73 -13.16 -1.74
C SER A 16 9.25 -12.14 -0.71
N THR A 17 9.15 -12.45 0.57
CA THR A 17 9.79 -11.69 1.66
C THR A 17 11.31 -11.65 1.55
N GLU A 18 11.91 -12.65 0.90
CA GLU A 18 13.36 -12.77 0.68
C GLU A 18 13.86 -12.00 -0.55
N ALA A 19 12.94 -11.51 -1.40
CA ALA A 19 13.32 -10.72 -2.56
C ALA A 19 13.93 -9.39 -2.12
N SER A 20 14.74 -8.79 -3.00
CA SER A 20 15.37 -7.50 -2.79
C SER A 20 14.41 -6.32 -3.00
N ALA A 21 14.74 -5.17 -2.42
CA ALA A 21 14.05 -3.91 -2.68
C ALA A 21 14.10 -3.51 -4.17
N VAL A 22 15.19 -3.83 -4.88
CA VAL A 22 15.27 -3.65 -6.34
C VAL A 22 14.23 -4.48 -7.07
N GLU A 23 14.10 -5.76 -6.74
CA GLU A 23 13.10 -6.64 -7.37
C GLU A 23 11.69 -6.15 -7.12
N ALA A 24 11.35 -5.74 -5.90
CA ALA A 24 10.05 -5.12 -5.62
C ALA A 24 9.81 -3.86 -6.47
N SER A 25 10.79 -2.97 -6.59
CA SER A 25 10.62 -1.76 -7.42
C SER A 25 10.40 -2.09 -8.90
N LYS A 26 11.08 -3.13 -9.43
CA LYS A 26 10.90 -3.61 -10.80
C LYS A 26 9.52 -4.22 -11.00
N THR A 27 9.05 -5.04 -10.07
CA THR A 27 7.69 -5.61 -10.12
C THR A 27 6.64 -4.50 -10.05
N MET A 28 6.79 -3.51 -9.17
CA MET A 28 5.90 -2.34 -9.08
C MET A 28 5.85 -1.57 -10.40
N SER A 29 7.01 -1.34 -11.01
CA SER A 29 7.12 -0.66 -12.30
C SER A 29 6.51 -1.45 -13.45
N THR A 30 6.69 -2.77 -13.46
CA THR A 30 6.22 -3.67 -14.53
C THR A 30 4.71 -3.79 -14.49
N ASP A 31 4.17 -4.03 -13.29
CA ASP A 31 2.74 -4.22 -13.05
C ASP A 31 1.97 -2.90 -12.96
N LYS A 32 2.69 -1.76 -12.93
CA LYS A 32 2.17 -0.40 -12.78
C LYS A 32 1.34 -0.23 -11.51
N VAL A 33 1.87 -0.73 -10.39
CA VAL A 33 1.26 -0.70 -9.05
C VAL A 33 2.19 0.00 -8.06
N GLY A 34 1.62 0.71 -7.08
CA GLY A 34 2.40 1.39 -6.02
C GLY A 34 2.63 0.57 -4.74
N TYR A 35 2.13 -0.67 -4.72
CA TYR A 35 2.28 -1.59 -3.59
C TYR A 35 2.24 -3.04 -4.05
N ILE A 36 2.84 -3.92 -3.26
CA ILE A 36 2.89 -5.37 -3.50
C ILE A 36 2.67 -6.10 -2.18
N ILE A 37 1.97 -7.25 -2.22
CA ILE A 37 1.80 -8.13 -1.06
C ILE A 37 3.02 -9.05 -0.91
N ALA A 38 3.63 -9.04 0.27
CA ALA A 38 4.76 -9.89 0.61
C ALA A 38 4.27 -11.26 1.07
N LEU A 39 4.84 -12.32 0.47
CA LEU A 39 4.54 -13.71 0.74
C LEU A 39 5.70 -14.38 1.46
N GLU A 40 5.39 -15.14 2.50
CA GLU A 40 6.31 -16.08 3.14
C GLU A 40 5.74 -17.49 3.01
N LYS A 41 6.48 -18.41 2.36
CA LYS A 41 6.03 -19.78 2.10
C LYS A 41 4.63 -19.84 1.44
N GLY A 42 4.37 -18.92 0.52
CA GLY A 42 3.09 -18.81 -0.20
C GLY A 42 1.95 -18.15 0.58
N ARG A 43 2.17 -17.71 1.83
CA ARG A 43 1.16 -17.02 2.64
C ARG A 43 1.40 -15.52 2.68
N PRO A 44 0.36 -14.69 2.51
CA PRO A 44 0.50 -13.24 2.63
C PRO A 44 0.76 -12.85 4.09
N VAL A 45 1.91 -12.22 4.33
CA VAL A 45 2.36 -11.84 5.68
C VAL A 45 2.54 -10.33 5.85
N GLY A 46 2.70 -9.60 4.75
CA GLY A 46 2.91 -8.16 4.80
C GLY A 46 2.63 -7.45 3.49
N ILE A 47 2.88 -6.14 3.49
CA ILE A 47 2.74 -5.26 2.34
C ILE A 47 3.94 -4.33 2.26
N VAL A 48 4.45 -4.09 1.05
CA VAL A 48 5.49 -3.11 0.77
C VAL A 48 4.98 -2.09 -0.24
N THR A 49 5.23 -0.81 0.02
CA THR A 49 4.80 0.31 -0.82
C THR A 49 6.01 1.08 -1.36
N GLU A 50 5.81 1.89 -2.42
CA GLU A 50 6.85 2.83 -2.90
C GLU A 50 7.40 3.71 -1.76
N ARG A 51 6.53 4.15 -0.85
CA ARG A 51 6.92 4.96 0.31
C ARG A 51 7.84 4.19 1.26
N ASP A 52 7.60 2.89 1.47
CA ASP A 52 8.48 2.06 2.28
C ASP A 52 9.87 1.96 1.65
N LEU A 53 9.95 1.75 0.33
CA LEU A 53 11.23 1.69 -0.39
C LEU A 53 12.00 3.03 -0.27
N VAL A 54 11.31 4.16 -0.42
CA VAL A 54 11.93 5.47 -0.28
C VAL A 54 12.40 5.73 1.14
N LEU A 55 11.56 5.46 2.15
CA LEU A 55 11.86 5.88 3.53
C LEU A 55 12.74 4.91 4.31
N LYS A 56 12.64 3.60 4.05
CA LYS A 56 13.33 2.57 4.84
C LYS A 56 14.55 1.98 4.14
N VAL A 57 14.73 2.30 2.86
CA VAL A 57 15.88 1.85 2.06
C VAL A 57 16.68 3.06 1.61
N MET A 58 16.09 3.94 0.78
CA MET A 58 16.83 5.07 0.17
C MET A 58 17.21 6.13 1.20
N ALA A 59 16.26 6.56 2.04
CA ALA A 59 16.52 7.59 3.06
C ALA A 59 17.42 7.09 4.20
N GLU A 60 17.56 5.78 4.36
CA GLU A 60 18.47 5.14 5.33
C GLU A 60 19.82 4.74 4.69
N ASP A 61 20.07 5.11 3.43
CA ASP A 61 21.29 4.80 2.68
C ASP A 61 21.64 3.30 2.62
N LYS A 62 20.61 2.44 2.61
CA LYS A 62 20.81 0.99 2.49
C LYS A 62 21.00 0.58 1.03
N ASN A 63 21.79 -0.48 0.82
CA ASN A 63 21.94 -1.06 -0.51
C ASN A 63 20.65 -1.80 -0.92
N PRO A 64 19.90 -1.32 -1.94
CA PRO A 64 18.61 -1.90 -2.29
C PRO A 64 18.70 -3.29 -2.93
N LYS A 65 19.89 -3.74 -3.32
CA LYS A 65 20.12 -5.11 -3.82
C LYS A 65 20.23 -6.13 -2.69
N GLU A 66 20.68 -5.69 -1.52
CA GLU A 66 20.89 -6.57 -0.35
C GLU A 66 19.74 -6.46 0.65
N THR A 67 19.04 -5.32 0.71
CA THR A 67 17.88 -5.15 1.59
C THR A 67 16.70 -5.97 1.11
N THR A 68 16.26 -6.90 1.95
CA THR A 68 15.12 -7.77 1.65
C THR A 68 13.79 -7.07 1.90
N ILE A 69 12.71 -7.59 1.30
CA ILE A 69 11.34 -7.10 1.56
C ILE A 69 10.97 -7.30 3.03
N SER A 70 11.43 -8.37 3.67
CA SER A 70 11.18 -8.61 5.09
C SER A 70 11.64 -7.47 6.01
N GLU A 71 12.73 -6.79 5.65
CA GLU A 71 13.32 -5.70 6.43
C GLU A 71 12.57 -4.36 6.26
N CYS A 72 11.92 -4.15 5.12
CA CYS A 72 11.28 -2.87 4.80
C CYS A 72 9.74 -2.93 4.75
N MET A 73 9.14 -4.12 4.70
CA MET A 73 7.69 -4.27 4.62
C MET A 73 6.96 -3.83 5.89
N SER A 74 5.65 -3.69 5.76
CA SER A 74 4.71 -3.54 6.86
C SER A 74 4.08 -4.88 7.20
N THR A 75 4.25 -5.31 8.44
CA THR A 75 3.70 -6.55 9.02
C THR A 75 3.18 -6.29 10.45
N PRO A 76 2.15 -6.99 10.95
CA PRO A 76 1.32 -7.99 10.24
C PRO A 76 0.38 -7.33 9.22
N LEU A 77 -0.01 -8.10 8.19
CA LEU A 77 -1.00 -7.67 7.21
C LEU A 77 -2.37 -7.49 7.87
N VAL A 78 -2.96 -6.31 7.71
CA VAL A 78 -4.34 -6.05 8.14
C VAL A 78 -5.28 -6.51 7.03
N THR A 79 -6.18 -7.42 7.36
CA THR A 79 -7.15 -8.01 6.42
C THR A 79 -8.58 -7.75 6.88
N ILE A 80 -9.52 -7.85 5.94
CA ILE A 80 -10.95 -7.80 6.22
C ILE A 80 -11.65 -8.89 5.42
N ASP A 81 -12.69 -9.47 6.01
CA ASP A 81 -13.55 -10.45 5.37
C ASP A 81 -14.26 -9.83 4.13
N PRO A 82 -14.26 -10.50 2.96
CA PRO A 82 -14.89 -9.99 1.75
C PRO A 82 -16.40 -9.75 1.89
N ASP A 83 -17.08 -10.47 2.77
CA ASP A 83 -18.54 -10.37 2.95
C ASP A 83 -18.94 -9.26 3.93
N LYS A 84 -17.97 -8.59 4.59
CA LYS A 84 -18.20 -7.41 5.41
C LYS A 84 -18.63 -6.20 4.59
N SER A 85 -19.26 -5.25 5.27
CA SER A 85 -19.71 -3.99 4.69
C SER A 85 -18.55 -3.03 4.39
N ILE A 86 -18.79 -2.06 3.51
CA ILE A 86 -17.79 -1.01 3.20
C ILE A 86 -17.54 -0.14 4.43
N GLU A 87 -18.57 0.10 5.24
CA GLU A 87 -18.49 0.90 6.47
C GLU A 87 -17.50 0.28 7.46
N GLU A 88 -17.57 -1.03 7.67
CA GLU A 88 -16.61 -1.78 8.48
C GLU A 88 -15.19 -1.74 7.90
N ALA A 89 -15.06 -1.77 6.56
CA ALA A 89 -13.78 -1.63 5.89
C ALA A 89 -13.15 -0.26 6.15
N VAL A 90 -13.94 0.81 6.06
CA VAL A 90 -13.50 2.18 6.35
C VAL A 90 -13.10 2.32 7.81
N GLU A 91 -13.85 1.74 8.75
CA GLU A 91 -13.50 1.76 10.16
C GLU A 91 -12.19 1.02 10.45
N THR A 92 -12.00 -0.14 9.83
CA THR A 92 -10.75 -0.92 9.91
C THR A 92 -9.58 -0.11 9.36
N MET A 93 -9.75 0.53 8.19
CA MET A 93 -8.73 1.41 7.60
C MET A 93 -8.39 2.59 8.51
N LYS A 94 -9.37 3.21 9.17
CA LYS A 94 -9.13 4.33 10.11
C LYS A 94 -8.31 3.88 11.32
N LYS A 95 -8.64 2.72 11.90
CA LYS A 95 -7.93 2.16 13.06
C LYS A 95 -6.48 1.80 12.74
N HIS A 96 -6.24 1.31 11.52
CA HIS A 96 -4.94 0.81 11.07
C HIS A 96 -4.26 1.71 10.04
N ALA A 97 -4.62 2.99 9.97
CA ALA A 97 -4.10 3.94 8.99
C ALA A 97 -2.59 4.15 9.15
N ARG A 98 -1.79 3.22 8.62
CA ARG A 98 -0.38 3.43 8.30
C ARG A 98 -0.33 4.37 7.11
N ALA A 99 -0.29 5.68 7.36
CA ALA A 99 -0.03 6.76 6.42
C ALA A 99 -0.20 6.40 4.92
N PHE A 100 -1.38 5.91 4.55
CA PHE A 100 -1.76 5.69 3.16
C PHE A 100 -2.01 7.09 2.62
N THR A 101 -0.95 7.70 2.08
CA THR A 101 -0.85 9.06 1.56
C THR A 101 -0.98 10.20 2.60
N PRO A 102 -0.27 11.33 2.38
CA PRO A 102 -0.39 12.51 3.23
C PRO A 102 -1.77 13.12 2.99
N TRP A 103 -2.75 12.75 3.82
CA TRP A 103 -3.85 13.65 4.13
C TRP A 103 -3.29 14.85 4.92
N ARG A 104 -2.37 15.62 4.32
CA ARG A 104 -2.03 16.94 4.83
C ARG A 104 -3.09 17.90 4.32
N GLY A 105 -4.01 18.30 5.20
CA GLY A 105 -4.79 19.51 4.96
C GLY A 105 -3.82 20.68 4.84
N ILE A 106 -3.67 21.25 3.65
CA ILE A 106 -2.94 22.50 3.48
C ILE A 106 -3.93 23.61 3.81
N ARG A 107 -3.75 24.29 4.94
CA ARG A 107 -4.46 25.55 5.22
C ARG A 107 -3.88 26.64 4.31
N ARG A 108 -4.68 27.13 3.37
CA ARG A 108 -4.44 28.41 2.68
C ARG A 108 -5.73 29.23 2.79
N GLY A 109 -5.64 30.41 3.38
CA GLY A 109 -6.77 31.35 3.44
C GLY A 109 -7.93 30.92 4.35
N GLY A 110 -7.68 30.16 5.42
CA GLY A 110 -8.72 29.77 6.39
C GLY A 110 -9.59 28.57 5.99
N GLU A 111 -9.50 28.09 4.74
CA GLU A 111 -10.30 26.97 4.26
C GLU A 111 -9.48 25.66 4.18
N LEU A 112 -10.08 24.56 4.66
CA LEU A 112 -9.43 23.25 4.65
C LEU A 112 -9.64 22.61 3.27
N ARG A 113 -8.56 22.44 2.51
CA ARG A 113 -8.65 21.87 1.15
C ARG A 113 -7.88 20.55 1.05
N TRP A 114 -8.61 19.51 0.65
CA TRP A 114 -8.07 18.17 0.40
C TRP A 114 -7.42 18.13 -1.00
N ARG A 115 -6.18 17.66 -1.11
CA ARG A 115 -5.54 17.37 -2.41
C ARG A 115 -5.10 15.90 -2.47
N ARG A 116 -5.44 15.24 -3.59
CA ARG A 116 -5.03 13.87 -3.91
C ARG A 116 -3.77 13.89 -4.80
N PRO A 117 -2.69 13.16 -4.47
CA PRO A 117 -1.62 12.85 -5.42
C PRO A 117 -2.11 11.74 -6.37
N SER A 118 -1.92 11.92 -7.69
CA SER A 118 -2.41 11.07 -8.80
C SER A 118 -3.90 11.21 -9.16
N ALA A 119 -4.28 12.40 -9.62
CA ALA A 119 -5.51 12.60 -10.37
C ALA A 119 -5.42 11.89 -11.74
N ARG A 120 -5.94 10.65 -11.84
CA ARG A 120 -6.35 10.10 -13.15
C ARG A 120 -7.45 9.03 -13.14
N ILE A 121 -7.89 8.48 -12.01
CA ILE A 121 -8.75 7.28 -12.04
C ILE A 121 -10.26 7.51 -11.80
N TYR A 122 -10.72 8.65 -11.31
CA TYR A 122 -12.15 8.85 -11.02
C TYR A 122 -12.77 10.06 -11.74
N LYS A 123 -12.77 10.04 -13.07
CA LYS A 123 -13.55 10.98 -13.90
C LYS A 123 -14.80 10.37 -14.54
N ARG A 124 -15.19 9.16 -14.14
CA ARG A 124 -16.44 8.50 -14.56
C ARG A 124 -17.03 7.71 -13.39
N LEU A 125 -17.57 8.44 -12.42
CA LEU A 125 -18.76 8.07 -11.65
C LEU A 125 -19.53 9.37 -11.39
#